data_AF-A0A497QLT7-F1
#
_entry.id   AF-A0A497QLT7-F1
#
_cell.length_a   1.000
_cell.length_b   1.000
_cell.length_c   1.000
_cell.angle_alpha   90.00
_cell.angle_beta   90.00
_cell.angle_gamma   90.00
#
_symmetry.space_group_name_H-M   'P 1'
#
loop_
_entity.id
_entity.type
_entity.pdbx_description
1 polymer ?
#
loop_
_entity_poly.entity_id
_entity_poly.type
_entity_poly.pdbx_seq_one_letter_code
_entity_poly.pdbx_strand_id
1 'polypeptide(L)'
;MAEDKSRLMRIRKAQNKKRPSFRRFASWRYKKLAKSGWRKQRGIDNKTRRKTKTGVKSPEPGYRGPKAVRGLHPSGYEDVRVTQIKELDELDPKIHAIRINSRLGAKKRIDLIEYAQEKGFRILNLGISKEELMEFEELDETEEEETEEEETEVSEDDTEEEEESK
;
A
#
# COMPACT_ATOMS: atom_id res chain seq x y z
N MET A 1 -28.22 11.10 -5.51
CA MET A 1 -27.22 10.66 -4.50
C MET A 1 -25.80 10.56 -5.05
N ALA A 2 -25.57 9.89 -6.19
CA ALA A 2 -24.22 9.77 -6.79
C ALA A 2 -23.62 11.13 -7.21
N GLU A 3 -24.46 12.03 -7.74
CA GLU A 3 -24.05 13.36 -8.19
C GLU A 3 -23.59 14.25 -7.03
N ASP A 4 -24.29 14.19 -5.90
CA ASP A 4 -23.87 14.84 -4.66
C ASP A 4 -22.55 14.28 -4.14
N LYS A 5 -22.35 12.95 -4.20
CA LYS A 5 -21.10 12.30 -3.77
C LYS A 5 -19.92 12.77 -4.63
N SER A 6 -20.08 12.82 -5.94
CA SER A 6 -19.04 13.31 -6.88
C SER A 6 -18.70 14.78 -6.61
N ARG A 7 -19.71 15.63 -6.42
CA ARG A 7 -19.53 17.05 -6.04
C ARG A 7 -18.75 17.18 -4.73
N LEU A 8 -19.16 16.45 -3.69
CA LEU A 8 -18.49 16.47 -2.38
C LEU A 8 -17.04 15.97 -2.46
N MET A 9 -16.75 14.97 -3.31
CA MET A 9 -15.37 14.52 -3.57
C MET A 9 -14.49 15.61 -4.19
N ARG A 10 -15.01 16.38 -5.16
CA ARG A 10 -14.28 17.51 -5.76
C ARG A 10 -13.99 18.58 -4.70
N ILE A 11 -14.98 18.92 -3.87
CA ILE A 11 -14.82 19.85 -2.75
C ILE A 11 -13.75 19.34 -1.77
N ARG A 12 -13.80 18.05 -1.41
CA ARG A 12 -12.80 17.41 -0.54
C ARG A 12 -11.39 17.53 -1.13
N LYS A 13 -11.22 17.26 -2.42
CA LYS A 13 -9.94 17.37 -3.13
C LYS A 13 -9.40 18.81 -3.07
N ALA A 14 -10.26 19.80 -3.35
CA ALA A 14 -9.91 21.21 -3.28
C ALA A 14 -9.53 21.66 -1.86
N GLN A 15 -10.27 21.21 -0.84
CA GLN A 15 -9.95 21.47 0.56
C GLN A 15 -8.63 20.81 0.98
N ASN A 16 -8.41 19.54 0.63
CA ASN A 16 -7.17 18.82 0.96
C ASN A 16 -5.94 19.47 0.32
N LYS A 17 -6.05 20.02 -0.89
CA LYS A 17 -4.97 20.80 -1.52
C LYS A 17 -4.57 22.04 -0.72
N LYS A 18 -5.54 22.68 -0.06
CA LYS A 18 -5.31 23.88 0.79
C LYS A 18 -4.94 23.52 2.24
N ARG A 19 -5.18 22.28 2.67
CA ARG A 19 -4.95 21.87 4.07
C ARG A 19 -3.45 21.82 4.36
N PRO A 20 -3.01 22.43 5.48
CA PRO A 20 -1.62 22.34 5.88
C PRO A 20 -1.27 20.92 6.33
N SER A 21 0.01 20.56 6.25
CA SER A 21 0.52 19.24 6.69
C SER A 21 0.55 19.05 8.22
N PHE A 22 0.11 20.05 9.00
CA PHE A 22 0.07 20.04 10.47
C PHE A 22 1.38 19.55 11.11
N ARG A 23 2.49 20.24 10.82
CA ARG A 23 3.81 19.92 11.37
C ARG A 23 3.96 20.42 12.80
N ARG A 24 4.79 19.75 13.61
CA ARG A 24 5.14 20.27 14.94
C ARG A 24 5.91 21.59 14.82
N PHE A 25 5.68 22.52 15.76
CA PHE A 25 6.53 23.69 15.90
C PHE A 25 8.02 23.29 16.02
N ALA A 26 8.89 24.01 15.30
CA ALA A 26 10.32 23.78 15.19
C ALA A 26 10.75 22.40 14.61
N SER A 27 9.85 21.66 13.96
CA SER A 27 10.19 20.38 13.31
C SER A 27 11.19 20.54 12.16
N TRP A 28 11.20 21.71 11.52
CA TRP A 28 12.18 22.06 10.47
C TRP A 28 13.56 22.39 11.02
N ARG A 29 13.65 22.77 12.30
CA ARG A 29 14.91 23.15 12.97
C ARG A 29 15.59 21.96 13.61
N TYR A 30 14.84 21.05 14.21
CA TYR A 30 15.39 19.93 15.00
C TYR A 30 15.04 18.57 14.40
N LYS A 31 16.05 17.79 14.01
CA LYS A 31 15.90 16.42 13.47
C LYS A 31 15.08 15.50 14.40
N LYS A 32 15.32 15.58 15.71
CA LYS A 32 14.56 14.83 16.73
C LYS A 32 13.05 15.11 16.74
N LEU A 33 12.62 16.28 16.25
CA LEU A 33 11.21 16.65 16.18
C LEU A 33 10.56 16.36 14.83
N ALA A 34 11.37 16.20 13.77
CA ALA A 34 10.90 16.07 12.39
C ALA A 34 9.92 14.91 12.19
N LYS A 35 10.18 13.75 12.80
CA LYS A 35 9.33 12.55 12.69
C LYS A 35 8.24 12.44 13.76
N SER A 36 8.16 13.38 14.72
CA SER A 36 7.29 13.24 15.90
C SER A 36 5.80 13.54 15.68
N GLY A 37 5.41 13.92 14.46
CA GLY A 37 4.03 14.30 14.12
C GLY A 37 3.54 15.58 14.81
N TRP A 38 2.25 15.90 14.68
CA TRP A 38 1.65 17.07 15.34
C TRP A 38 1.58 16.90 16.87
N ARG A 39 1.85 17.98 17.63
CA ARG A 39 1.50 18.07 19.06
C ARG A 39 0.97 19.44 19.39
N LYS A 40 -0.01 19.53 20.29
CA LYS A 40 -0.56 20.79 20.78
C LYS A 40 0.51 21.58 21.55
N GLN A 41 0.84 22.78 21.11
CA GLN A 41 1.81 23.66 21.78
C GLN A 41 1.20 24.24 23.06
N ARG A 42 1.95 24.17 24.16
CA ARG A 42 1.51 24.60 25.49
C ARG A 42 2.09 25.95 25.93
N GLY A 43 3.32 26.28 25.52
CA GLY A 43 4.04 27.47 25.97
C GLY A 43 3.30 28.79 25.70
N ILE A 44 3.34 29.71 26.66
CA ILE A 44 2.57 30.96 26.65
C ILE A 44 2.98 31.84 25.46
N ASP A 45 4.27 31.99 25.21
CA ASP A 45 4.80 32.82 24.12
C ASP A 45 4.81 32.14 22.75
N ASN A 46 4.34 30.89 22.68
CA ASN A 46 4.40 30.14 21.44
C ASN A 46 3.47 30.76 20.39
N LYS A 47 4.08 31.26 19.31
CA LYS A 47 3.41 31.86 18.15
C LYS A 47 2.35 30.94 17.51
N THR A 48 2.60 29.63 17.51
CA THR A 48 1.64 28.62 17.01
C THR A 48 0.41 28.52 17.93
N ARG A 49 0.61 28.54 19.26
CA ARG A 49 -0.48 28.54 20.26
C ARG A 49 -1.32 29.82 20.15
N ARG A 50 -0.66 30.96 19.99
CA ARG A 50 -1.28 32.28 19.74
C ARG A 50 -1.86 32.43 18.33
N LYS A 51 -1.73 31.42 17.46
CA LYS A 51 -2.21 31.38 16.07
C LYS A 51 -1.76 32.58 15.21
N THR A 52 -0.57 33.10 15.43
CA THR A 52 -0.04 34.22 14.63
C THR A 52 0.30 33.78 13.21
N LYS A 53 0.39 34.73 12.26
CA LYS A 53 0.65 34.45 10.84
C LYS A 53 1.91 33.60 10.59
N THR A 54 2.96 33.85 11.37
CA THR A 54 4.26 33.15 11.26
C THR A 54 4.28 31.79 11.98
N GLY A 55 3.29 31.51 12.83
CA GLY A 55 3.16 30.21 13.49
C GLY A 55 2.78 29.11 12.51
N VAL A 56 3.11 27.86 12.85
CA VAL A 56 2.57 26.72 12.09
C VAL A 56 1.06 26.66 12.28
N LYS A 57 0.31 26.18 11.30
CA LYS A 57 -1.14 26.03 11.44
C LYS A 57 -1.46 24.90 12.42
N SER A 58 -2.35 25.19 13.38
CA SER A 58 -2.86 24.21 14.34
C SER A 58 -4.07 23.48 13.77
N PRO A 59 -4.24 22.17 14.02
CA PRO A 59 -5.47 21.45 13.70
C PRO A 59 -6.66 22.01 14.48
N GLU A 60 -7.75 22.23 13.75
CA GLU A 60 -9.02 22.74 14.24
C GLU A 60 -10.17 22.00 13.56
N PRO A 61 -11.37 21.93 14.18
CA PRO A 61 -12.53 21.28 13.58
C PRO A 61 -12.89 21.82 12.18
N GLY A 62 -12.62 23.10 11.90
CA GLY A 62 -12.89 23.74 10.61
C GLY A 62 -12.08 23.18 9.43
N TYR A 63 -10.98 22.46 9.68
CA TYR A 63 -10.23 21.79 8.62
C TYR A 63 -10.84 20.44 8.19
N ARG A 64 -11.93 20.00 8.82
CA ARG A 64 -12.58 18.74 8.48
C ARG A 64 -13.28 18.85 7.12
N GLY A 65 -13.07 17.83 6.28
CA GLY A 65 -13.82 17.69 5.02
C GLY A 65 -15.26 17.19 5.25
N PRO A 66 -16.09 17.19 4.20
CA PRO A 66 -17.50 16.79 4.28
C PRO A 66 -17.65 15.38 4.85
N LYS A 67 -18.63 15.17 5.73
CA LYS A 67 -18.79 13.92 6.50
C LYS A 67 -19.01 12.70 5.58
N ALA A 68 -19.85 12.85 4.55
CA ALA A 68 -20.25 11.76 3.66
C ALA A 68 -19.12 11.18 2.79
N VAL A 69 -18.04 11.94 2.53
CA VAL A 69 -16.91 11.50 1.69
C VAL A 69 -15.58 11.42 2.45
N ARG A 70 -15.64 11.55 3.77
CA ARG A 70 -14.47 11.45 4.63
C ARG A 70 -14.05 9.98 4.70
N GLY A 71 -12.75 9.71 4.58
CA GLY A 71 -12.23 8.33 4.63
C GLY A 71 -12.23 7.60 3.29
N LEU A 72 -13.09 7.98 2.33
CA LEU A 72 -13.14 7.32 1.02
C LEU A 72 -11.84 7.45 0.22
N HIS A 73 -11.54 6.42 -0.57
CA HIS A 73 -10.47 6.41 -1.56
C HIS A 73 -10.70 7.50 -2.62
N PRO A 74 -9.66 8.11 -3.23
CA PRO A 74 -9.82 9.07 -4.33
C PRO A 74 -10.72 8.58 -5.48
N SER A 75 -10.79 7.27 -5.71
CA SER A 75 -11.64 6.66 -6.74
C SER A 75 -13.14 6.64 -6.41
N GLY A 76 -13.56 6.90 -5.16
CA GLY A 76 -14.98 6.84 -4.79
C GLY A 76 -15.37 5.77 -3.79
N TYR A 77 -14.56 4.71 -3.70
CA TYR A 77 -14.83 3.52 -2.90
C TYR A 77 -14.44 3.71 -1.44
N GLU A 78 -15.08 2.92 -0.58
CA GLU A 78 -14.64 2.70 0.79
C GLU A 78 -13.53 1.65 0.82
N ASP A 79 -12.42 2.01 1.44
CA ASP A 79 -11.20 1.21 1.45
C ASP A 79 -11.24 0.23 2.62
N VAL A 80 -11.39 -1.05 2.32
CA VAL A 80 -11.51 -2.12 3.32
C VAL A 80 -10.23 -2.95 3.30
N ARG A 81 -9.59 -3.05 4.47
CA ARG A 81 -8.42 -3.91 4.63
C ARG A 81 -8.88 -5.34 4.85
N VAL A 82 -8.43 -6.25 3.99
CA VAL A 82 -8.82 -7.67 4.03
C VAL A 82 -7.64 -8.55 4.38
N THR A 83 -7.89 -9.57 5.22
CA THR A 83 -6.90 -10.60 5.57
C THR A 83 -7.24 -12.01 5.12
N GLN A 84 -8.50 -12.32 4.87
CA GLN A 84 -8.95 -13.67 4.53
C GLN A 84 -10.06 -13.63 3.48
N ILE A 85 -10.24 -14.75 2.78
CA ILE A 85 -11.23 -14.90 1.70
C ILE A 85 -12.67 -14.70 2.22
N LYS A 86 -12.98 -15.22 3.42
CA LYS A 86 -14.30 -15.12 4.06
C LYS A 86 -14.78 -13.68 4.25
N GLU A 87 -13.85 -12.75 4.46
CA GLU A 87 -14.18 -11.33 4.65
C GLU A 87 -14.70 -10.69 3.36
N LEU A 88 -14.44 -11.27 2.17
CA LEU A 88 -14.99 -10.77 0.90
C LEU A 88 -16.47 -11.12 0.72
N ASP A 89 -16.98 -12.10 1.45
CA ASP A 89 -18.37 -12.55 1.32
C ASP A 89 -19.35 -11.53 1.91
N GLU A 90 -18.90 -10.78 2.92
CA GLU A 90 -19.69 -9.77 3.63
C GLU A 90 -19.64 -8.39 2.95
N LEU A 91 -18.84 -8.22 1.89
CA LEU A 91 -18.57 -6.92 1.28
C LEU A 91 -19.33 -6.72 -0.05
N ASP A 92 -19.70 -5.48 -0.33
CA ASP A 92 -20.33 -5.07 -1.59
C ASP A 92 -19.31 -4.49 -2.60
N PRO A 93 -19.16 -5.08 -3.81
CA PRO A 93 -18.21 -4.60 -4.84
C PRO A 93 -18.46 -3.18 -5.36
N LYS A 94 -19.71 -2.70 -5.27
CA LYS A 94 -20.08 -1.35 -5.75
C LYS A 94 -19.63 -0.24 -4.78
N ILE A 95 -19.53 -0.56 -3.49
CA ILE A 95 -19.24 0.41 -2.43
C ILE A 95 -17.79 0.28 -1.98
N HIS A 96 -17.32 -0.94 -1.82
CA HIS A 96 -16.03 -1.26 -1.23
C HIS A 96 -14.97 -1.55 -2.30
N ALA A 97 -13.74 -1.13 -2.01
CA ALA A 97 -12.53 -1.55 -2.71
C ALA A 97 -11.59 -2.20 -1.69
N ILE A 98 -10.90 -3.24 -2.14
CA ILE A 98 -10.10 -4.10 -1.27
C ILE A 98 -8.67 -3.59 -1.20
N ARG A 99 -8.15 -3.47 0.01
CA ARG A 99 -6.73 -3.39 0.27
C ARG A 99 -6.27 -4.66 0.98
N ILE A 100 -5.45 -5.44 0.29
CA ILE A 100 -4.88 -6.67 0.84
C ILE A 100 -3.89 -6.29 1.94
N ASN A 101 -3.97 -6.96 3.10
CA ASN A 101 -3.01 -6.74 4.18
C ASN A 101 -1.58 -7.09 3.73
N SER A 102 -0.61 -6.27 4.12
CA SER A 102 0.81 -6.48 3.79
C SER A 102 1.43 -7.69 4.50
N ARG A 103 0.79 -8.22 5.55
CA ARG A 103 1.26 -9.41 6.27
C ARG A 103 0.94 -10.72 5.55
N LEU A 104 0.09 -10.71 4.53
CA LEU A 104 -0.21 -11.92 3.75
C LEU A 104 0.96 -12.25 2.82
N GLY A 105 1.41 -13.51 2.84
CA GLY A 105 2.41 -14.03 1.92
C GLY A 105 1.85 -14.27 0.52
N ALA A 106 2.73 -14.45 -0.47
CA ALA A 106 2.39 -14.53 -1.90
C ALA A 106 1.27 -15.53 -2.20
N LYS A 107 1.42 -16.80 -1.78
CA LYS A 107 0.43 -17.86 -2.00
C LYS A 107 -1.00 -17.44 -1.63
N LYS A 108 -1.21 -16.98 -0.39
CA LYS A 108 -2.53 -16.51 0.08
C LYS A 108 -3.02 -15.25 -0.62
N ARG A 109 -2.10 -14.43 -1.14
CA ARG A 109 -2.46 -13.23 -1.90
C ARG A 109 -3.01 -13.62 -3.28
N ILE A 110 -2.43 -14.60 -3.96
CA ILE A 110 -2.90 -15.08 -5.27
C ILE A 110 -4.34 -15.58 -5.14
N ASP A 111 -4.60 -16.51 -4.20
CA ASP A 111 -5.94 -17.06 -3.94
C ASP A 111 -6.96 -15.94 -3.66
N LEU A 112 -6.55 -14.94 -2.86
CA LEU A 112 -7.41 -13.81 -2.49
C LEU A 112 -7.69 -12.88 -3.68
N ILE A 113 -6.69 -12.69 -4.56
CA ILE A 113 -6.81 -11.84 -5.75
C ILE A 113 -7.76 -12.48 -6.75
N GLU A 114 -7.61 -13.77 -7.01
CA GLU A 114 -8.48 -14.54 -7.90
C GLU A 114 -9.92 -14.46 -7.42
N TYR A 115 -10.17 -14.79 -6.15
CA TYR A 115 -11.50 -14.74 -5.56
C TYR A 115 -12.10 -13.32 -5.57
N ALA A 116 -11.27 -12.29 -5.35
CA ALA A 116 -11.70 -10.90 -5.43
C ALA A 116 -12.09 -10.49 -6.86
N GLN A 117 -11.34 -10.96 -7.87
CA GLN A 117 -11.60 -10.68 -9.27
C GLN A 117 -12.88 -11.38 -9.75
N GLU A 118 -13.09 -12.64 -9.38
CA GLU A 118 -14.32 -13.39 -9.66
C GLU A 118 -15.56 -12.66 -9.12
N LYS A 119 -15.46 -12.08 -7.91
CA LYS A 119 -16.52 -11.27 -7.31
C LYS A 119 -16.62 -9.83 -7.85
N GLY A 120 -15.68 -9.41 -8.71
CA GLY A 120 -15.67 -8.09 -9.31
C GLY A 120 -15.23 -6.95 -8.37
N PHE A 121 -14.47 -7.25 -7.31
CA PHE A 121 -13.90 -6.22 -6.45
C PHE A 121 -12.71 -5.51 -7.10
N ARG A 122 -12.59 -4.20 -6.84
CA ARG A 122 -11.38 -3.45 -7.16
C ARG A 122 -10.34 -3.64 -6.06
N ILE A 123 -9.18 -4.19 -6.40
CA ILE A 123 -8.02 -4.24 -5.51
C ILE A 123 -7.19 -2.95 -5.65
N LEU A 124 -6.80 -2.33 -4.53
CA LEU A 124 -6.08 -1.05 -4.51
C LEU A 124 -4.55 -1.20 -4.50
N ASN A 125 -4.05 -2.34 -4.02
CA ASN A 125 -2.64 -2.66 -3.90
C ASN A 125 -2.37 -4.03 -4.55
N LEU A 126 -2.62 -4.10 -5.86
CA LEU A 126 -2.05 -5.17 -6.66
C LEU A 126 -0.53 -5.02 -6.54
N GLY A 127 0.09 -6.02 -5.93
CA GLY A 127 1.52 -6.12 -5.82
C GLY A 127 1.85 -7.46 -6.45
N ILE A 128 2.61 -7.39 -7.53
CA ILE A 128 3.01 -8.42 -8.48
C ILE A 128 1.81 -9.11 -9.15
N SER A 129 1.78 -9.12 -10.48
CA SER A 129 0.75 -9.84 -11.24
C SER A 129 0.94 -11.35 -11.08
N LYS A 130 -0.12 -12.14 -11.29
CA LYS A 130 -0.01 -13.60 -11.30
C LYS A 130 0.96 -14.06 -12.40
N GLU A 131 0.97 -13.34 -13.53
CA GLU A 131 1.89 -13.52 -14.64
C GLU A 131 3.34 -13.30 -14.21
N GLU A 132 3.65 -12.21 -13.51
CA GLU A 132 4.99 -11.96 -13.01
C GLU A 132 5.43 -13.05 -12.01
N LEU A 133 4.53 -13.60 -11.19
CA LEU A 133 4.86 -14.71 -10.28
C LEU A 133 5.06 -16.04 -11.01
N MET A 134 4.27 -16.32 -12.05
CA MET A 134 4.44 -17.50 -12.91
C MET A 134 5.74 -17.41 -13.72
N GLU A 135 6.07 -16.23 -14.23
CA GLU A 135 7.31 -15.95 -14.94
C GLU A 135 8.52 -16.13 -14.01
N PHE A 136 8.42 -15.75 -12.72
CA PHE A 136 9.48 -16.05 -11.75
C PHE A 136 9.58 -17.54 -11.40
N GLU A 137 8.47 -18.27 -11.29
CA GLU A 137 8.48 -19.74 -11.06
C GLU A 137 9.06 -20.48 -12.28
N GLU A 138 8.69 -20.10 -13.51
CA GLU A 138 9.24 -20.67 -14.74
C GLU A 138 10.74 -20.39 -14.89
N LEU A 139 11.23 -19.22 -14.45
CA LEU A 139 12.65 -18.89 -14.47
C LEU A 139 13.46 -19.68 -13.43
N ASP A 140 12.95 -19.83 -12.20
CA ASP A 140 13.59 -20.67 -11.17
C ASP A 140 13.64 -22.14 -11.62
N GLU A 141 12.59 -22.66 -12.25
CA GLU A 141 12.56 -24.03 -12.81
C GLU A 141 13.61 -24.20 -13.92
N THR A 142 13.78 -23.23 -14.82
CA THR A 142 14.82 -23.28 -15.86
C THR A 142 16.23 -23.16 -15.29
N GLU A 143 16.45 -22.37 -14.23
CA GLU A 143 17.76 -22.28 -13.57
C GLU A 143 18.10 -23.60 -12.85
N GLU A 144 17.11 -24.24 -12.19
CA GLU A 144 17.29 -25.57 -11.59
C GLU A 144 17.63 -26.63 -12.64
N GLU A 145 16.90 -26.66 -13.77
CA GLU A 145 17.19 -27.56 -14.91
C GLU A 145 18.59 -27.32 -15.51
N GLU A 146 19.01 -26.08 -15.72
CA GLU A 146 20.36 -25.74 -16.22
C GLU A 146 21.45 -26.20 -15.24
N THR A 147 21.24 -26.05 -13.93
CA THR A 147 22.22 -26.53 -12.93
C THR A 147 22.28 -28.05 -12.82
N GLU A 148 21.15 -28.74 -12.98
CA GLU A 148 21.11 -30.22 -13.03
C GLU A 148 21.82 -30.75 -14.28
N GLU A 149 21.63 -30.09 -15.44
CA GLU A 149 22.35 -30.43 -16.68
C GLU A 149 23.86 -30.21 -16.53
N GLU A 150 24.31 -29.07 -16.00
CA GLU A 150 25.73 -28.80 -15.73
C GLU A 150 26.35 -29.80 -14.74
N GLU A 151 25.63 -30.20 -13.68
CA GLU A 151 26.11 -31.21 -12.73
C GLU A 151 26.21 -32.61 -13.36
N THR A 152 25.29 -32.97 -14.28
CA THR A 152 25.37 -34.24 -15.01
C THR A 152 26.54 -34.26 -16.00
N GLU A 153 26.79 -33.19 -16.74
CA GLU A 153 27.92 -33.11 -17.68
C GLU A 153 29.27 -33.22 -16.96
N VAL A 154 29.45 -32.53 -15.82
CA VAL A 154 30.68 -32.61 -15.02
C VAL A 154 30.90 -34.03 -14.46
N SER A 155 29.82 -34.74 -14.10
CA SER A 155 29.92 -36.11 -13.60
C SER A 155 30.28 -37.14 -14.69
N GLU A 156 29.85 -36.90 -15.93
CA GLU A 156 30.19 -37.73 -17.08
C GLU A 156 31.67 -37.53 -17.48
N ASP A 157 32.15 -36.28 -17.52
CA ASP A 157 33.57 -35.96 -17.77
C ASP A 157 34.50 -36.58 -16.71
N ASP A 158 34.14 -36.51 -15.41
CA ASP A 158 34.91 -37.14 -14.33
C ASP A 158 34.97 -38.68 -14.46
N THR A 159 33.92 -39.32 -14.98
CA THR A 159 33.93 -40.78 -15.23
C THR A 159 34.75 -41.18 -16.46
N GLU A 160 34.79 -40.34 -17.50
CA GLU A 160 35.61 -40.58 -18.70
C GLU A 160 37.12 -40.42 -18.39
N GLU A 161 37.51 -39.44 -17.56
CA GLU A 161 38.90 -39.28 -17.11
C GLU A 161 39.38 -40.46 -16.20
N GLU A 162 38.49 -41.05 -15.41
CA GLU A 162 38.80 -42.25 -14.61
C GLU A 162 38.93 -43.54 -15.45
N GLU A 163 38.23 -43.65 -16.59
CA GLU A 163 38.36 -44.78 -17.52
C GLU A 163 39.61 -44.67 -18.42
N GLU A 164 40.02 -43.46 -18.83
CA GLU A 164 41.24 -43.25 -19.62
C GLU A 164 42.55 -43.40 -18.82
N SER A 165 42.47 -43.31 -17.49
CA SER A 165 43.65 -43.38 -16.59
C SER A 165 44.00 -44.79 -16.07
N LYS A 166 43.36 -45.85 -16.59
CA LYS A 166 43.50 -47.25 -16.12
C LYS A 166 44.03 -48.21 -17.19
#